data_AF-A0A397Y0C1-F1
#
_entry.id   AF-A0A397Y0C1-F1
#
_cell.length_a   1.000
_cell.length_b   1.000
_cell.length_c   1.000
_cell.angle_alpha   90.00
_cell.angle_beta   90.00
_cell.angle_gamma   90.00
#
_symmetry.space_group_name_H-M   'P 1'
#
loop_
_entity.id
_entity.type
_entity.pdbx_description
1 polymer ?
#
loop_
_entity_poly.entity_id
_entity_poly.type
_entity_poly.pdbx_seq_one_letter_code
_entity_poly.pdbx_strand_id
1 'polypeptide(L)'
;MLTHAISKPILVVIILLVLQAFCTTTKAQNCGCSPDLCCSQFGFCGNTSDYCGVGCQQGPCFAPPPANGVSVDEIVTQEFFNGIIDQAESSCAGNGFYSRGAFLEALESYSRFARIGSVDDSRREIAAFFAHVTHETGRKFLLHRRNKRTLKGLLRRECNAVSMQSQQRLLRSRTDPTLLELQLRASWNRDWF
;
A
#
# COMPACT_ATOMS: atom_id res chain seq x y z
N MET A 1 -57.73 -13.82 21.38
CA MET A 1 -56.50 -13.89 20.56
C MET A 1 -56.76 -13.10 19.28
N LEU A 2 -56.41 -11.82 19.24
CA LEU A 2 -56.54 -10.97 18.04
C LEU A 2 -55.14 -10.70 17.51
N THR A 3 -54.73 -11.46 16.51
CA THR A 3 -53.51 -11.20 15.73
C THR A 3 -53.80 -10.01 14.81
N HIS A 4 -53.37 -8.82 15.21
CA HIS A 4 -53.45 -7.64 14.35
C HIS A 4 -52.55 -7.86 13.12
N ALA A 5 -53.16 -8.19 11.99
CA ALA A 5 -52.50 -8.26 10.70
C ALA A 5 -52.08 -6.84 10.30
N ILE A 6 -50.79 -6.53 10.46
CA ILE A 6 -50.20 -5.27 10.03
C ILE A 6 -50.33 -5.22 8.51
N SER A 7 -51.11 -4.26 7.98
CA SER A 7 -51.33 -4.18 6.54
C SER A 7 -50.02 -3.79 5.82
N LYS A 8 -49.81 -4.31 4.60
CA LYS A 8 -48.60 -4.07 3.80
C LYS A 8 -48.12 -2.60 3.76
N PRO A 9 -48.99 -1.58 3.60
CA PRO A 9 -48.53 -0.19 3.64
C PRO A 9 -48.03 0.24 5.03
N ILE A 10 -48.59 -0.28 6.12
CA ILE A 10 -48.14 0.01 7.49
C ILE A 10 -46.75 -0.58 7.73
N LEU A 11 -46.47 -1.78 7.20
CA LEU A 11 -45.13 -2.38 7.29
C LEU A 11 -44.07 -1.56 6.54
N VAL A 12 -44.41 -1.02 5.36
CA VAL A 12 -43.50 -0.15 4.59
C VAL A 12 -43.22 1.16 5.34
N VAL A 13 -44.23 1.77 5.96
CA VAL A 13 -44.06 2.98 6.76
C VAL A 13 -43.16 2.72 7.97
N ILE A 14 -43.34 1.58 8.66
CA ILE A 14 -42.48 1.21 9.80
C ILE A 14 -41.03 1.01 9.35
N ILE A 15 -40.79 0.32 8.22
CA ILE A 15 -39.44 0.12 7.68
C ILE A 15 -38.77 1.45 7.32
N LEU A 16 -39.50 2.38 6.70
CA LEU A 16 -38.98 3.70 6.36
C LEU A 16 -38.65 4.55 7.60
N LEU A 17 -39.48 4.48 8.64
CA LEU A 17 -39.21 5.17 9.91
C LEU A 17 -37.99 4.58 10.65
N VAL A 18 -37.82 3.25 10.60
CA VAL A 18 -36.64 2.59 11.16
C VAL A 18 -35.38 2.97 10.37
N LEU A 19 -35.42 2.97 9.03
CA LEU A 19 -34.29 3.41 8.17
C LEU A 19 -33.86 4.86 8.45
N GLN A 20 -34.80 5.78 8.66
CA GLN A 20 -34.49 7.17 8.99
C GLN A 20 -33.85 7.31 10.38
N ALA A 21 -34.28 6.52 11.37
CA ALA A 21 -33.65 6.49 12.68
C ALA A 21 -32.21 5.94 12.63
N PHE A 22 -31.96 4.91 11.81
CA PHE A 22 -30.62 4.33 11.63
C PHE A 22 -29.61 5.26 10.93
N CYS A 23 -30.05 6.19 10.07
CA CYS A 23 -29.15 7.16 9.45
C CYS A 23 -28.66 8.26 10.42
N THR A 24 -29.38 8.54 11.51
CA THR A 24 -29.03 9.64 12.45
C THR A 24 -28.00 9.26 13.52
N THR A 25 -27.60 7.98 13.58
CA THR A 25 -26.56 7.50 14.51
C THR A 25 -25.18 7.42 13.86
N THR A 26 -24.97 8.00 12.68
CA THR A 26 -23.61 8.35 12.25
C THR A 26 -23.22 9.62 13.00
N LYS A 27 -22.78 9.47 14.25
CA LYS A 27 -22.03 10.54 14.90
C LYS A 27 -20.83 10.81 14.00
N ALA A 28 -20.83 11.92 13.27
CA ALA A 28 -19.59 12.51 12.81
C ALA A 28 -18.78 12.75 14.09
N GLN A 29 -17.78 11.93 14.31
CA GLN A 29 -16.91 12.05 15.46
C GLN A 29 -16.17 13.37 15.28
N ASN A 30 -16.64 14.40 15.98
CA ASN A 30 -16.14 15.75 15.82
C ASN A 30 -15.04 16.00 16.85
N CYS A 31 -13.96 16.63 16.41
CA CYS A 31 -12.89 17.02 17.32
C CYS A 31 -13.39 18.11 18.29
N GLY A 32 -13.21 17.84 19.58
CA GLY A 32 -13.62 18.69 20.70
C GLY A 32 -13.00 18.19 22.01
N CYS A 33 -11.76 17.72 21.91
CA CYS A 33 -11.06 17.05 22.99
C CYS A 33 -10.57 18.05 24.04
N SER A 34 -10.32 17.55 25.26
CA SER A 34 -9.57 18.30 26.27
C SER A 34 -8.22 18.77 25.70
N PRO A 35 -7.65 19.92 26.15
CA PRO A 35 -6.41 20.45 25.60
C PRO A 35 -5.22 19.47 25.61
N ASP A 36 -5.21 18.54 26.56
CA ASP A 36 -4.15 17.53 26.73
C ASP A 36 -4.37 16.24 25.92
N LEU A 37 -5.44 16.18 25.12
CA LEU A 37 -5.81 14.99 24.33
C LEU A 37 -5.77 15.29 22.84
N CYS A 38 -5.30 14.31 22.07
CA CYS A 38 -5.27 14.33 20.62
C CYS A 38 -6.61 13.90 20.04
N CYS A 39 -7.00 14.50 18.93
CA CYS A 39 -8.10 14.02 18.10
C CYS A 39 -7.56 13.16 16.96
N SER A 40 -7.91 11.87 16.92
CA SER A 40 -7.47 10.93 15.88
C SER A 40 -8.04 11.30 14.51
N GLN A 41 -7.52 10.69 13.44
CA GLN A 41 -8.07 10.86 12.08
C GLN A 41 -9.54 10.43 11.94
N PHE A 42 -10.03 9.64 12.89
CA PHE A 42 -11.41 9.19 12.92
C PHE A 42 -12.31 10.11 13.75
N GLY A 43 -11.76 11.01 14.56
CA GLY A 43 -12.51 11.96 15.39
C GLY A 43 -12.64 11.54 16.86
N PHE A 44 -11.82 10.60 17.33
CA PHE A 44 -11.81 10.17 18.73
C PHE A 44 -10.73 10.86 19.55
N CYS A 45 -10.98 11.05 20.85
CA CYS A 45 -10.02 11.67 21.77
C CYS A 45 -9.18 10.63 22.52
N GLY A 46 -7.86 10.85 22.59
CA GLY A 46 -6.94 10.00 23.36
C GLY A 46 -5.51 10.53 23.36
N ASN A 47 -4.61 9.84 24.03
CA ASN A 47 -3.21 10.26 24.20
C ASN A 47 -2.17 9.21 23.73
N THR A 48 -2.61 8.12 23.10
CA THR A 48 -1.72 7.10 22.54
C THR A 48 -1.38 7.41 21.09
N SER A 49 -0.44 6.64 20.51
CA SER A 49 -0.05 6.76 19.09
C SER A 49 -1.21 6.65 18.11
N ASP A 50 -2.28 5.93 18.46
CA ASP A 50 -3.45 5.75 17.59
C ASP A 50 -4.29 7.04 17.48
N TYR A 51 -4.15 7.94 18.46
CA TYR A 51 -4.85 9.23 18.50
C TYR A 51 -3.94 10.39 18.10
N CYS A 52 -2.72 10.40 18.64
CA CYS A 52 -1.76 11.47 18.45
C CYS A 52 -0.86 11.26 17.22
N GLY A 53 -0.85 10.07 16.63
CA GLY A 53 0.03 9.73 15.51
C GLY A 53 -0.49 10.21 14.16
N VAL A 54 -0.32 9.35 13.15
CA VAL A 54 -0.64 9.68 11.75
C VAL A 54 -2.11 10.08 11.62
N GLY A 55 -2.36 11.22 10.97
CA GLY A 55 -3.70 11.74 10.72
C GLY A 55 -4.38 12.41 11.93
N CYS A 56 -3.65 12.65 13.02
CA CYS A 56 -4.13 13.46 14.13
C CYS A 56 -4.60 14.85 13.65
N GLN A 57 -5.83 15.22 14.02
CA GLN A 57 -6.52 16.42 13.53
C GLN A 57 -6.33 17.64 14.44
N GLN A 58 -6.27 17.43 15.76
CA GLN A 58 -6.19 18.50 16.78
C GLN A 58 -5.50 17.99 18.06
N GLY A 59 -5.03 18.93 18.91
CA GLY A 59 -4.36 18.61 20.18
C GLY A 59 -2.84 18.45 20.03
N PRO A 60 -2.15 17.84 21.01
CA PRO A 60 -0.71 17.63 20.99
C PRO A 60 -0.30 16.47 20.05
N CYS A 61 -0.65 16.61 18.76
CA CYS A 61 -0.32 15.64 17.72
C CYS A 61 1.20 15.45 17.61
N PHE A 62 1.63 14.22 17.39
CA PHE A 62 3.02 13.89 17.18
C PHE A 62 3.50 14.50 15.86
N ALA A 63 4.63 15.18 15.93
CA ALA A 63 5.30 15.62 14.73
C ALA A 63 5.64 14.39 13.88
N PRO A 64 5.35 14.42 12.57
CA PRO A 64 5.83 13.39 11.67
C PRO A 64 7.36 13.25 11.80
N PRO A 65 7.91 12.02 11.80
CA PRO A 65 9.36 11.84 11.77
C PRO A 65 10.00 12.68 10.66
N PRO A 66 11.13 13.36 10.92
CA PRO A 66 11.78 14.19 9.92
C PRO A 66 12.14 13.34 8.71
N ALA A 67 11.91 13.90 7.52
CA ALA A 67 12.32 13.25 6.29
C ALA A 67 13.84 13.26 6.20
N ASN A 68 14.43 12.16 5.74
CA ASN A 68 15.82 12.15 5.31
C ASN A 68 15.94 12.87 3.95
N GLY A 69 17.11 13.47 3.69
CA GLY A 69 17.36 14.25 2.47
C GLY A 69 17.56 13.41 1.21
N VAL A 70 17.07 12.17 1.18
CA VAL A 70 17.28 11.24 0.08
C VAL A 70 16.40 11.61 -1.12
N SER A 71 16.99 11.59 -2.31
CA SER A 71 16.27 11.68 -3.57
C SER A 71 15.87 10.28 -4.05
N VAL A 72 14.56 9.99 -4.06
CA VAL A 72 14.04 8.73 -4.60
C VAL A 72 14.28 8.63 -6.11
N ASP A 73 14.28 9.77 -6.81
CA ASP A 73 14.63 9.88 -8.23
C ASP A 73 16.07 9.37 -8.49
N GLU A 74 17.02 9.74 -7.63
CA GLU A 74 18.41 9.29 -7.73
C GLU A 74 18.60 7.81 -7.39
N ILE A 75 17.82 7.27 -6.45
CA ILE A 75 17.88 5.83 -6.12
C ILE A 75 17.24 5.00 -7.22
N VAL A 76 16.04 5.39 -7.66
CA VAL A 76 15.28 4.71 -8.71
C VAL A 76 15.70 5.30 -10.04
N THR A 77 16.91 5.00 -10.50
CA THR A 77 17.38 5.43 -11.82
C THR A 77 16.61 4.74 -12.95
N GLN A 78 16.76 5.24 -14.19
CA GLN A 78 16.16 4.58 -15.35
C GLN A 78 16.68 3.15 -15.52
N GLU A 79 17.97 2.91 -15.27
CA GLU A 79 18.56 1.59 -15.37
C GLU A 79 18.03 0.65 -14.28
N PHE A 80 17.87 1.14 -13.05
CA PHE A 80 17.26 0.36 -11.97
C PHE A 80 15.82 -0.02 -12.31
N PHE A 81 15.03 0.94 -12.79
CA PHE A 81 13.63 0.71 -13.15
C PHE A 81 13.51 -0.30 -14.29
N ASN A 82 14.28 -0.11 -15.37
CA ASN A 82 14.33 -1.02 -16.52
C ASN A 82 14.79 -2.42 -16.10
N GLY A 83 15.77 -2.52 -15.20
CA GLY A 83 16.22 -3.82 -14.66
C GLY A 83 15.13 -4.64 -13.96
N ILE A 84 14.04 -4.00 -13.52
CA ILE A 84 12.85 -4.67 -12.95
C ILE A 84 11.84 -5.00 -14.04
N ILE A 85 11.47 -4.03 -14.90
CA ILE A 85 10.40 -4.22 -15.88
C ILE A 85 10.82 -5.12 -17.07
N ASP A 86 12.09 -5.12 -17.45
CA ASP A 86 12.62 -5.91 -18.58
C ASP A 86 12.69 -7.41 -18.28
N GLN A 87 12.44 -7.81 -17.03
CA GLN A 87 12.31 -9.21 -16.64
C GLN A 87 11.00 -9.84 -17.13
N ALA A 88 9.99 -9.02 -17.42
CA ALA A 88 8.73 -9.49 -17.98
C ALA A 88 8.92 -9.86 -19.45
N GLU A 89 8.30 -10.96 -19.90
CA GLU A 89 8.29 -11.28 -21.33
C GLU A 89 7.62 -10.16 -22.13
N SER A 90 8.12 -9.90 -23.34
CA SER A 90 7.57 -8.86 -24.22
C SER A 90 6.08 -9.03 -24.53
N SER A 91 5.55 -10.25 -24.39
CA SER A 91 4.13 -10.61 -24.60
C SER A 91 3.21 -10.33 -23.40
N CYS A 92 3.76 -9.86 -22.28
CA CYS A 92 2.98 -9.51 -21.09
C CYS A 92 2.14 -8.25 -21.32
N ALA A 93 0.87 -8.27 -20.88
CA ALA A 93 -0.06 -7.16 -21.04
C ALA A 93 0.39 -5.87 -20.34
N GLY A 94 1.22 -5.99 -19.30
CA GLY A 94 1.80 -4.84 -18.58
C GLY A 94 3.04 -4.24 -19.26
N ASN A 95 3.53 -4.81 -20.35
CA ASN A 95 4.68 -4.26 -21.06
C ASN A 95 4.33 -2.90 -21.68
N GLY A 96 5.17 -1.88 -21.43
CA GLY A 96 4.93 -0.50 -21.83
C GLY A 96 3.88 0.27 -21.00
N PHE A 97 3.20 -0.38 -20.05
CA PHE A 97 2.24 0.28 -19.16
C PHE A 97 2.93 0.99 -17.99
N TYR A 98 3.97 0.36 -17.41
CA TYR A 98 4.74 0.93 -16.31
C TYR A 98 5.93 1.72 -16.84
N SER A 99 6.04 2.99 -16.47
CA SER A 99 7.18 3.85 -16.79
C SER A 99 7.74 4.52 -15.54
N ARG A 100 9.05 4.81 -15.55
CA ARG A 100 9.70 5.56 -14.47
C ARG A 100 9.09 6.94 -14.29
N GLY A 101 8.76 7.61 -15.40
CA GLY A 101 8.10 8.92 -15.38
C GLY A 101 6.79 8.89 -14.62
N ALA A 102 5.90 7.93 -14.94
CA ALA A 102 4.63 7.77 -14.23
C ALA A 102 4.83 7.42 -12.74
N PHE A 103 5.87 6.66 -12.40
CA PHE A 103 6.24 6.40 -11.00
C PHE A 103 6.65 7.70 -10.29
N LEU A 104 7.52 8.52 -10.88
CA LEU A 104 7.97 9.78 -10.26
C LEU A 104 6.85 10.82 -10.16
N GLU A 105 5.97 10.89 -11.15
CA GLU A 105 4.76 11.73 -11.10
C GLU A 105 3.86 11.31 -9.93
N ALA A 106 3.64 10.00 -9.75
CA ALA A 106 2.89 9.49 -8.61
C ALA A 106 3.58 9.84 -7.26
N LEU A 107 4.91 9.85 -7.19
CA LEU A 107 5.65 10.20 -5.98
C LEU A 107 5.39 11.62 -5.49
N GLU A 108 4.96 12.56 -6.36
CA GLU A 108 4.62 13.92 -5.95
C GLU A 108 3.47 13.94 -4.93
N SER A 109 2.56 12.97 -5.02
CA SER A 109 1.46 12.79 -4.06
C SER A 109 1.89 12.12 -2.75
N TYR A 110 3.10 11.54 -2.70
CA TYR A 110 3.62 10.77 -1.57
C TYR A 110 5.01 11.27 -1.16
N SER A 111 5.08 12.54 -0.75
CA SER A 111 6.33 13.22 -0.38
C SER A 111 7.17 12.50 0.70
N ARG A 112 6.56 11.63 1.51
CA ARG A 112 7.24 10.89 2.58
C ARG A 112 7.67 9.47 2.20
N PHE A 113 7.24 8.96 1.05
CA PHE A 113 7.62 7.63 0.59
C PHE A 113 9.14 7.52 0.47
N ALA A 114 9.71 6.47 1.05
CA ALA A 114 11.14 6.18 1.06
C ALA A 114 12.02 7.32 1.60
N ARG A 115 11.48 8.17 2.48
CA ARG A 115 12.21 9.29 3.09
C ARG A 115 12.19 9.27 4.61
N ILE A 116 11.81 8.15 5.24
CA ILE A 116 11.76 8.05 6.70
C ILE A 116 12.85 7.10 7.19
N GLY A 117 13.58 7.52 8.23
CA GLY A 117 14.68 6.74 8.80
C GLY A 117 16.01 6.95 8.08
N SER A 118 16.85 5.92 8.05
CA SER A 118 18.17 5.95 7.41
C SER A 118 18.09 5.86 5.87
N VAL A 119 19.19 6.13 5.18
CA VAL A 119 19.28 5.89 3.72
C VAL A 119 19.04 4.41 3.37
N ASP A 120 19.43 3.50 4.27
CA ASP A 120 19.16 2.08 4.07
C ASP A 120 17.69 1.73 4.28
N ASP A 121 16.95 2.45 5.14
CA ASP A 121 15.50 2.34 5.23
C ASP A 121 14.83 2.78 3.92
N SER A 122 15.28 3.89 3.34
CA SER A 122 14.81 4.36 2.02
C SER A 122 14.99 3.28 0.94
N ARG A 123 16.17 2.66 0.88
CA ARG A 123 16.44 1.58 -0.08
C ARG A 123 15.57 0.35 0.18
N ARG A 124 15.37 -0.01 1.45
CA ARG A 124 14.51 -1.14 1.85
C ARG A 124 13.05 -0.89 1.47
N GLU A 125 12.53 0.31 1.71
CA GLU A 125 11.15 0.68 1.37
C GLU A 125 10.90 0.65 -0.14
N ILE A 126 11.83 1.21 -0.94
CA ILE A 126 11.79 1.15 -2.40
C ILE A 126 11.82 -0.30 -2.88
N ALA A 127 12.71 -1.13 -2.34
CA ALA A 127 12.81 -2.53 -2.71
C ALA A 127 11.52 -3.30 -2.37
N ALA A 128 10.97 -3.10 -1.18
CA ALA A 128 9.74 -3.73 -0.73
C ALA A 128 8.55 -3.33 -1.61
N PHE A 129 8.43 -2.04 -1.95
CA PHE A 129 7.40 -1.55 -2.86
C PHE A 129 7.45 -2.26 -4.22
N PHE A 130 8.61 -2.24 -4.88
CA PHE A 130 8.74 -2.89 -6.19
C PHE A 130 8.56 -4.40 -6.11
N ALA A 131 9.01 -5.07 -5.05
CA ALA A 131 8.77 -6.49 -4.83
C ALA A 131 7.28 -6.82 -4.69
N HIS A 132 6.52 -5.98 -3.99
CA HIS A 132 5.09 -6.18 -3.82
C HIS A 132 4.33 -5.94 -5.14
N VAL A 133 4.66 -4.86 -5.84
CA VAL A 133 4.08 -4.56 -7.16
C VAL A 133 4.36 -5.69 -8.14
N THR A 134 5.60 -6.18 -8.25
CA THR A 134 5.92 -7.28 -9.18
C THR A 134 5.25 -8.60 -8.78
N HIS A 135 5.07 -8.87 -7.48
CA HIS A 135 4.33 -10.04 -7.02
C HIS A 135 2.86 -9.99 -7.48
N GLU A 136 2.19 -8.87 -7.25
CA GLU A 136 0.77 -8.71 -7.60
C GLU A 136 0.56 -8.64 -9.11
N THR A 137 1.45 -7.99 -9.87
CA THR A 137 1.26 -7.82 -11.33
C THR A 137 1.81 -8.99 -12.14
N GLY A 138 2.84 -9.68 -11.66
CA GLY A 138 3.43 -10.86 -12.32
C GLY A 138 2.59 -12.13 -12.16
N ARG A 139 1.82 -12.27 -11.08
CA ARG A 139 1.03 -13.49 -10.81
C ARG A 139 -0.47 -13.38 -11.14
N LYS A 140 -1.00 -12.19 -11.44
CA LYS A 140 -2.46 -11.97 -11.51
C LYS A 140 -2.93 -11.13 -12.71
N PHE A 141 -2.64 -11.59 -13.92
CA PHE A 141 -3.45 -11.21 -15.10
C PHE A 141 -4.12 -12.43 -15.75
N LEU A 142 -4.95 -13.12 -14.96
CA LEU A 142 -6.07 -13.87 -15.52
C LEU A 142 -7.33 -13.02 -15.34
N LEU A 143 -8.08 -12.87 -16.43
CA LEU A 143 -9.46 -12.38 -16.54
C LEU A 143 -9.67 -10.90 -16.91
N HIS A 144 -9.32 -10.55 -18.17
CA HIS A 144 -10.29 -9.80 -18.97
C HIS A 144 -10.73 -10.63 -20.19
N ARG A 145 -11.84 -11.35 -20.01
CA ARG A 145 -12.78 -11.89 -21.00
C ARG A 145 -12.21 -12.18 -22.41
N ARG A 146 -11.82 -13.44 -22.68
CA ARG A 146 -12.11 -14.09 -23.97
C ARG A 146 -12.55 -15.54 -23.78
N ASN A 147 -13.69 -15.83 -24.40
CA ASN A 147 -14.34 -17.11 -24.68
C ASN A 147 -13.63 -18.40 -24.17
N LYS A 148 -14.31 -19.13 -23.27
CA LYS A 148 -13.86 -20.36 -22.59
C LYS A 148 -13.44 -21.51 -23.52
N ARG A 149 -13.73 -21.46 -24.83
CA ARG A 149 -13.41 -22.52 -25.79
C ARG A 149 -11.98 -22.48 -26.36
N THR A 150 -11.26 -21.38 -26.21
CA THR A 150 -9.85 -21.23 -26.63
C THR A 150 -8.86 -21.46 -25.48
N LEU A 151 -9.32 -22.04 -24.37
CA LEU A 151 -8.55 -22.07 -23.12
C LEU A 151 -7.59 -23.26 -23.01
N LYS A 152 -7.82 -24.37 -23.71
CA LYS A 152 -6.96 -25.57 -23.56
C LYS A 152 -5.61 -25.48 -24.30
N GLY A 153 -5.44 -24.53 -25.24
CA GLY A 153 -4.18 -24.33 -25.99
C GLY A 153 -3.38 -23.09 -25.61
N LEU A 154 -3.95 -22.16 -24.83
CA LEU A 154 -3.34 -20.89 -24.43
C LEU A 154 -2.94 -20.85 -22.94
N LEU A 155 -2.97 -22.01 -22.26
CA LEU A 155 -2.78 -22.16 -20.82
C LEU A 155 -1.30 -22.30 -20.39
N ARG A 156 -0.38 -21.53 -20.98
CA ARG A 156 1.00 -21.45 -20.47
C ARG A 156 1.77 -20.22 -20.96
N ARG A 157 1.48 -19.05 -20.39
CA ARG A 157 2.41 -17.90 -20.36
C ARG A 157 2.24 -17.21 -19.01
N GLU A 158 2.86 -17.79 -18.00
CA GLU A 158 3.08 -17.08 -16.75
C GLU A 158 4.06 -15.95 -17.09
N CYS A 159 3.65 -14.69 -16.90
CA CYS A 159 4.62 -13.60 -16.88
C CYS A 159 5.51 -13.88 -15.66
N ASN A 160 6.75 -14.30 -15.89
CA ASN A 160 7.66 -14.65 -14.80
C ASN A 160 7.73 -13.46 -13.84
N ALA A 161 7.22 -13.64 -12.61
CA ALA A 161 7.36 -12.64 -11.57
C ALA A 161 8.86 -12.53 -11.21
N VAL A 162 9.39 -11.32 -11.12
CA VAL A 162 10.76 -11.07 -10.66
C VAL A 162 10.91 -11.67 -9.26
N SER A 163 11.78 -12.66 -9.11
CA SER A 163 12.05 -13.22 -7.78
C SER A 163 12.76 -12.17 -6.91
N MET A 164 12.41 -12.09 -5.63
CA MET A 164 13.05 -11.20 -4.64
C MET A 164 14.59 -11.31 -4.63
N GLN A 165 15.14 -12.48 -5.00
CA GLN A 165 16.59 -12.72 -5.08
C GLN A 165 17.27 -11.99 -6.24
N SER A 166 16.53 -11.60 -7.29
CA SER A 166 17.05 -10.78 -8.39
C SER A 166 17.11 -9.30 -8.00
N GLN A 167 16.10 -8.81 -7.26
CA GLN A 167 16.05 -7.42 -6.77
C GLN A 167 17.15 -7.14 -5.73
N GLN A 168 17.39 -8.07 -4.80
CA GLN A 168 18.51 -7.97 -3.86
C GLN A 168 19.87 -7.98 -4.56
N ARG A 169 19.99 -8.64 -5.72
CA ARG A 169 21.24 -8.68 -6.51
C ARG A 169 21.56 -7.36 -7.20
N LEU A 170 20.56 -6.64 -7.71
CA LEU A 170 20.70 -5.32 -8.33
C LEU A 170 21.07 -4.22 -7.31
N LEU A 171 20.58 -4.32 -6.08
CA LEU A 171 20.97 -3.41 -4.99
C LEU A 171 22.40 -3.68 -4.48
N ARG A 172 22.91 -4.90 -4.66
CA ARG A 172 24.23 -5.37 -4.19
C ARG A 172 25.38 -5.00 -5.13
N SER A 173 25.12 -4.69 -6.40
CA SER A 173 26.18 -4.45 -7.39
C SER A 173 26.80 -3.05 -7.36
N ARG A 174 26.28 -2.13 -6.54
CA ARG A 174 26.73 -0.72 -6.47
C ARG A 174 27.54 -0.33 -5.23
N THR A 175 27.87 -1.28 -4.35
CA THR A 175 28.64 -1.02 -3.11
C THR A 175 29.97 -1.79 -3.11
N ASP A 176 31.07 -1.04 -3.15
CA ASP A 176 32.49 -1.46 -3.05
C ASP A 176 32.83 -2.09 -1.66
N PRO A 177 33.92 -2.86 -1.45
CA PRO A 177 33.88 -4.28 -1.06
C PRO A 177 34.55 -4.53 0.30
N THR A 178 34.64 -3.52 1.18
CA THR A 178 35.29 -3.64 2.49
C THR A 178 34.35 -4.03 3.64
N LEU A 179 33.04 -4.19 3.36
CA LEU A 179 32.03 -4.61 4.35
C LEU A 179 31.46 -6.02 4.09
N LEU A 180 32.16 -6.82 3.28
CA LEU A 180 31.75 -8.19 2.94
C LEU A 180 31.69 -9.14 4.16
N GLU A 181 32.38 -8.85 5.26
CA GLU A 181 32.54 -9.79 6.39
C GLU A 181 31.63 -9.55 7.61
N LEU A 182 30.89 -8.43 7.70
CA LEU A 182 30.06 -8.11 8.89
C LEU A 182 28.53 -8.20 8.66
N GLN A 183 28.02 -7.97 7.45
CA GLN A 183 26.57 -7.89 7.22
C GLN A 183 25.88 -9.20 6.81
N LEU A 184 26.64 -10.28 6.56
CA LEU A 184 26.09 -11.62 6.40
C LEU A 184 25.67 -12.28 7.74
N ARG A 185 26.07 -11.73 8.90
CA ARG A 185 25.74 -12.32 10.22
C ARG A 185 24.51 -11.75 10.94
N ALA A 186 23.95 -10.62 10.51
CA ALA A 186 22.91 -9.91 11.29
C ALA A 186 21.51 -9.81 10.64
N SER A 187 21.35 -9.95 9.32
CA SER A 187 20.08 -9.60 8.65
C SER A 187 19.18 -10.77 8.23
N TRP A 188 19.57 -12.01 8.52
CA TRP A 188 18.80 -13.22 8.16
C TRP A 188 18.42 -14.10 9.36
N ASN A 189 18.62 -13.61 10.59
CA ASN A 189 18.35 -14.41 11.80
C ASN A 189 17.04 -13.96 12.48
N ARG A 190 15.99 -14.74 12.17
CA ARG A 190 14.80 -15.03 12.97
C ARG A 190 13.66 -14.00 12.98
N ASP A 191 12.47 -14.55 12.72
CA ASP A 191 11.11 -14.03 12.96
C ASP A 191 10.47 -13.14 11.87
N TRP A 192 10.15 -13.75 10.73
CA TRP A 192 8.95 -13.41 9.95
C TRP A 192 8.24 -14.69 9.46
N PHE A 193 7.96 -15.61 10.40
CA PHE A 193 6.75 -16.43 10.58
C PHE A 193 6.88 -17.20 11.90
#